data_AF-A0A383E6P7-F1
#
_entry.id   AF-A0A383E6P7-F1
#
_cell.length_a   1.000
_cell.length_b   1.000
_cell.length_c   1.000
_cell.angle_alpha   90.00
_cell.angle_beta   90.00
_cell.angle_gamma   90.00
#
_symmetry.space_group_name_H-M   'P 1'
#
loop_
_entity.id
_entity.type
_entity.pdbx_description
1 polymer ?
#
loop_
_entity_poly.entity_id
_entity_poly.type
_entity_poly.pdbx_seq_one_letter_code
_entity_poly.pdbx_strand_id
1 'polypeptide(L)' 'MSKRIILVGCGKIGSRHLQAIAKLSHEVKVDIVEPSYDSQNLAKLRLKEITYDKTNHEFFWYKSVNELKKTG' A
#
# COMPACT_ATOMS: atom_id res chain seq x y z
N MET A 1 15.12 4.88 -11.31
CA MET A 1 13.85 5.50 -10.87
C MET A 1 13.04 4.43 -10.16
N SER A 2 12.70 4.62 -8.89
CA SER A 2 11.75 3.73 -8.22
C SER A 2 10.35 3.97 -8.79
N LYS A 3 9.63 2.88 -9.08
CA LYS A 3 8.26 2.95 -9.58
C LYS A 3 7.33 3.31 -8.41
N ARG A 4 6.24 4.01 -8.71
CA ARG A 4 5.25 4.41 -7.71
C ARG A 4 3.87 3.91 -8.10
N ILE A 5 3.17 3.31 -7.15
CA ILE A 5 1.79 2.81 -7.29
C ILE A 5 0.91 3.54 -6.28
N ILE A 6 -0.25 4.02 -6.72
CA ILE A 6 -1.27 4.54 -5.82
C ILE A 6 -2.39 3.49 -5.73
N LEU A 7 -2.64 2.99 -4.52
CA LEU A 7 -3.72 2.05 -4.22
C LEU A 7 -4.87 2.82 -3.54
N VAL A 8 -5.92 3.12 -4.29
CA VAL A 8 -7.13 3.77 -3.76
C VAL A 8 -8.12 2.70 -3.31
N GLY A 9 -8.37 2.64 -2.01
CA GLY A 9 -9.15 1.61 -1.32
C GLY A 9 -8.31 0.42 -0.91
N CYS A 10 -8.29 0.09 0.39
CA CYS A 10 -7.53 -1.05 0.94
C CYS A 10 -8.35 -1.99 1.82
N GLY A 11 -9.68 -1.99 1.66
CA GLY A 11 -10.59 -2.97 2.27
C GLY A 11 -10.35 -4.41 1.79
N LYS A 12 -11.41 -5.23 1.76
CA LYS A 12 -11.28 -6.70 1.56
C LYS A 12 -10.44 -7.10 0.34
N ILE A 13 -10.65 -6.46 -0.80
CA ILE A 13 -9.94 -6.78 -2.05
C ILE A 13 -8.65 -5.98 -2.18
N GLY A 14 -8.67 -4.68 -1.85
CA GLY A 14 -7.49 -3.82 -1.95
C GLY A 14 -6.32 -4.31 -1.08
N SER A 15 -6.59 -4.83 0.12
CA SER A 15 -5.54 -5.46 0.94
C SER A 15 -4.94 -6.74 0.35
N ARG A 16 -5.68 -7.50 -0.48
CA ARG A 16 -5.12 -8.65 -1.22
C ARG A 16 -4.26 -8.18 -2.39
N HIS A 17 -4.64 -7.08 -3.05
CA HIS A 17 -3.77 -6.43 -4.03
C HIS A 17 -2.49 -5.91 -3.38
N LEU A 18 -2.59 -5.33 -2.18
CA LEU A 18 -1.42 -4.89 -1.41
C LEU A 18 -0.45 -6.04 -1.09
N GLN A 19 -0.97 -7.22 -0.74
CA GLN A 19 -0.15 -8.43 -0.57
C GLN A 19 0.57 -8.84 -1.87
N ALA A 20 -0.10 -8.75 -3.02
CA ALA A 20 0.52 -9.05 -4.31
C ALA A 20 1.61 -8.02 -4.68
N ILE A 21 1.33 -6.73 -4.45
CA ILE A 21 2.30 -5.63 -4.69
C ILE A 21 3.54 -5.82 -3.82
N ALA A 22 3.38 -6.21 -2.55
CA ALA A 22 4.49 -6.47 -1.64
C ALA A 22 5.40 -7.63 -2.08
N LYS A 23 4.96 -8.49 -3.01
CA LYS A 23 5.76 -9.61 -3.54
C LYS A 23 6.47 -9.28 -4.85
N LEU A 24 6.37 -8.05 -5.35
CA LEU A 24 7.08 -7.66 -6.56
C LEU A 24 8.60 -7.74 -6.33
N SER A 25 9.32 -8.21 -7.34
CA SER A 25 10.79 -8.39 -7.25
C SER A 25 11.59 -7.08 -7.38
N HIS A 26 10.92 -5.95 -7.62
CA HIS A 26 11.55 -4.66 -7.87
C HIS A 26 11.07 -3.64 -6.83
N GLU A 27 11.92 -2.66 -6.51
CA GLU A 27 11.57 -1.62 -5.55
C GLU A 27 10.36 -0.79 -6.02
N VAL A 28 9.37 -0.67 -5.14
CA VAL A 28 8.14 0.10 -5.40
C VAL A 28 7.74 0.90 -4.17
N LYS A 29 7.42 2.18 -4.40
CA LYS A 29 6.74 3.04 -3.42
C LYS A 29 5.24 2.94 -3.62
N VAL A 30 4.51 2.65 -2.55
CA VAL A 30 3.06 2.42 -2.61
C VAL A 30 2.37 3.44 -1.71
N ASP A 31 1.55 4.28 -2.32
CA ASP A 31 0.69 5.24 -1.62
C ASP A 31 -0.71 4.62 -1.46
N ILE A 32 -1.08 4.23 -0.25
CA ILE A 32 -2.38 3.63 0.08
C ILE A 32 -3.32 4.72 0.57
N VAL A 33 -4.45 4.91 -0.14
CA VAL A 33 -5.49 5.87 0.22
C VAL A 33 -6.73 5.14 0.67
N GLU A 34 -7.11 5.28 1.93
CA GLU A 34 -8.31 4.64 2.50
C GLU A 34 -8.83 5.45 3.69
N PRO A 35 -10.05 6.02 3.64
CA PRO A 35 -10.61 6.76 4.78
C PRO A 35 -10.90 5.86 5.98
N SER A 36 -11.36 4.62 5.76
CA SER A 36 -11.74 3.70 6.84
C SER A 36 -10.52 3.21 7.64
N TYR A 37 -10.52 3.48 8.95
CA TYR A 37 -9.46 2.98 9.84
C TYR A 37 -9.43 1.44 9.90
N ASP A 38 -10.60 0.81 9.96
CA ASP A 38 -10.72 -0.66 9.99
C ASP A 38 -10.16 -1.31 8.73
N SER A 39 -10.42 -0.71 7.56
CA SER A 39 -9.87 -1.20 6.29
C SER A 39 -8.35 -1.08 6.25
N GLN A 40 -7.79 0.04 6.73
CA GLN A 40 -6.33 0.17 6.86
C GLN A 40 -5.73 -0.86 7.81
N ASN A 41 -6.38 -1.11 8.96
CA ASN A 41 -5.91 -2.11 9.92
C ASN A 41 -5.96 -3.52 9.33
N LEU A 42 -7.03 -3.87 8.63
CA LEU A 42 -7.14 -5.14 7.91
C LEU A 42 -6.00 -5.29 6.88
N ALA A 43 -5.70 -4.24 6.12
CA ALA A 43 -4.61 -4.26 5.15
C ALA A 43 -3.23 -4.45 5.81
N LYS A 44 -2.97 -3.77 6.93
CA LYS A 44 -1.74 -3.92 7.71
C LYS A 44 -1.61 -5.32 8.31
N LEU A 45 -2.70 -5.91 8.81
CA LEU A 45 -2.72 -7.29 9.31
C LEU A 45 -2.42 -8.28 8.18
N ARG A 46 -3.04 -8.12 7.01
CA ARG A 46 -2.80 -8.97 5.85
C ARG A 46 -1.38 -8.88 5.31
N LEU A 47 -0.74 -7.71 5.35
CA LEU A 47 0.68 -7.61 5.05
C LEU A 47 1.54 -8.46 6.00
N LYS A 48 1.15 -8.62 7.27
CA LYS A 48 1.86 -9.47 8.24
C LYS A 48 1.62 -10.96 8.03
N GLU A 49 0.56 -11.35 7.31
CA GLU A 49 0.25 -12.75 6.99
C GLU A 49 1.16 -13.34 5.90
N ILE A 50 1.94 -12.51 5.21
CA ILE A 50 2.83 -12.95 4.12
C ILE A 50 4.30 -12.61 4.42
N THR A 51 5.20 -13.42 3.88
CA THR A 51 6.62 -13.09 3.81
C THR A 51 6.87 -12.26 2.55
N TYR A 52 7.59 -11.15 2.72
CA TYR A 52 8.09 -10.31 1.63
C TYR A 52 9.32 -9.51 2.09
N ASP A 53 10.08 -8.97 1.15
CA ASP A 53 11.21 -8.10 1.43
C ASP A 53 10.72 -6.71 1.86
N LYS A 54 10.77 -6.44 3.17
CA LYS A 54 10.37 -5.15 3.75
C LYS A 54 11.33 -4.01 3.41
N THR A 55 12.51 -4.31 2.90
CA THR A 55 13.50 -3.30 2.51
C THR A 55 13.31 -2.81 1.08
N ASN A 56 12.64 -3.61 0.23
CA ASN A 56 12.35 -3.27 -1.17
C ASN A 56 11.12 -2.38 -1.36
N HIS A 57 10.23 -2.25 -0.37
CA HIS A 57 8.96 -1.55 -0.56
C HIS A 57 8.69 -0.55 0.56
N GLU A 58 8.26 0.64 0.17
CA GLU A 58 7.78 1.66 1.11
C GLU A 58 6.26 1.80 0.99
N PHE A 59 5.55 1.70 2.12
CA PHE A 59 4.10 1.84 2.17
C PHE A 59 3.71 3.11 2.93
N PHE A 60 3.04 4.02 2.25
CA PHE A 60 2.53 5.27 2.81
C PHE A 60 1.01 5.21 2.95
N TRP A 61 0.45 5.72 4.05
CA TRP A 61 -0.97 5.58 4.35
C TRP A 61 -1.62 6.95 4.45
N TYR A 62 -2.70 7.14 3.71
CA TYR A 62 -3.42 8.40 3.60
C TYR A 62 -4.91 8.18 3.83
N LYS A 63 -5.59 9.20 4.35
CA LYS A 63 -7.05 9.17 4.51
C LYS A 63 -7.79 9.70 3.29
N SER A 64 -7.11 10.51 2.49
CA SER A 64 -7.67 11.11 1.28
C SER A 64 -6.61 11.27 0.20
N VAL A 65 -7.06 11.26 -1.07
CA VAL A 65 -6.20 11.57 -2.22
C VAL A 65 -5.61 12.98 -2.14
N ASN A 66 -6.24 13.89 -1.41
CA ASN A 66 -5.74 15.26 -1.20
C ASN A 66 -4.48 15.33 -0.35
N GLU A 67 -4.20 14.29 0.45
CA GLU A 67 -2.98 14.20 1.26
C GLU A 67 -1.78 13.71 0.45
N LEU A 68 -2.02 13.21 -0.76
CA LEU A 68 -0.95 12.84 -1.67
C LEU A 68 -0.21 14.11 -2.09
N LYS A 69 1.09 14.17 -1.78
CA LYS A 69 1.95 15.24 -2.31
C LYS A 69 1.96 15.10 -3.83
N LYS A 70 1.76 16.23 -4.53
CA LYS A 70 1.95 16.27 -5.99
C LYS A 70 3.34 15.75 -6.31
N THR A 71 3.38 14.67 -7.08
CA THR A 71 4.61 14.20 -7.72
C THR A 71 4.69 14.89 -9.06
N GLY A 72 5.36 16.04 -9.07
CA GLY A 72 5.69 16.81 -10.25
C GLY A 72 7.11 17.29 -10.10
#